data_AF-A0A958LWD8-F1
#
_entry.id   AF-A0A958LWD8-F1
#
_cell.length_a   1.000
_cell.length_b   1.000
_cell.length_c   1.000
_cell.angle_alpha   90.00
_cell.angle_beta   90.00
_cell.angle_gamma   90.00
#
_symmetry.space_group_name_H-M   'P 1'
#
loop_
_entity.id
_entity.type
_entity.pdbx_description
1 polymer ?
#
loop_
_entity_poly.entity_id
_entity_poly.type
_entity_poly.pdbx_seq_one_letter_code
_entity_poly.pdbx_strand_id
1 'polypeptide(L)'
;MNITVKKWIDYSSKYGIGYALSNNMIGVYFNDSTKMLTYCENFFYYIERVEREDVVKKYYFKDYPIELKKKVSLFNHFKGYLQTEGENKLTLKEGDIDEKKLIYVRRWFRSKHAVIFRLNNKSVQVIFIDQSELLINSITKHLLYTNKHKEKSEYALADIMQSDNRELIKR
;
A
#
# COMPACT_ATOMS: atom_id res chain seq x y z
N MET A 1 4.69 -11.02 8.88
CA MET A 1 4.62 -11.05 7.39
C MET A 1 4.85 -9.65 6.87
N ASN A 2 5.69 -9.51 5.84
CA ASN A 2 5.93 -8.23 5.20
C ASN A 2 4.80 -7.93 4.21
N ILE A 3 3.95 -6.94 4.53
CA ILE A 3 2.89 -6.47 3.63
C ILE A 3 3.51 -5.65 2.50
N THR A 4 3.05 -5.89 1.27
CA THR A 4 3.50 -5.20 0.05
C THR A 4 2.32 -4.70 -0.76
N VAL A 5 2.51 -3.67 -1.57
CA VAL A 5 1.58 -3.31 -2.65
C VAL A 5 1.75 -4.32 -3.79
N LYS A 6 0.64 -4.92 -4.23
CA LYS A 6 0.59 -5.93 -5.32
C LYS A 6 0.12 -5.34 -6.64
N LYS A 7 -0.81 -4.41 -6.58
CA LYS A 7 -1.41 -3.75 -7.74
C LYS A 7 -1.68 -2.30 -7.39
N TRP A 8 -1.57 -1.39 -8.36
CA TRP A 8 -1.92 0.01 -8.17
C TRP A 8 -2.41 0.64 -9.48
N ILE A 9 -3.19 1.70 -9.34
CA ILE A 9 -3.74 2.49 -10.44
C ILE A 9 -3.49 3.96 -10.12
N ASP A 10 -2.79 4.64 -11.03
CA ASP A 10 -2.31 6.01 -10.85
C ASP A 10 -3.20 7.00 -11.59
N TYR A 11 -4.13 7.64 -10.87
CA TYR A 11 -4.89 8.80 -11.31
C TYR A 11 -4.49 10.06 -10.53
N SER A 12 -3.21 10.16 -10.18
CA SER A 12 -2.68 11.26 -9.36
C SER A 12 -2.77 12.64 -10.01
N SER A 13 -2.95 12.72 -11.33
CA SER A 13 -3.20 13.99 -12.02
C SER A 13 -4.49 14.68 -11.58
N LYS A 14 -5.47 13.93 -11.04
CA LYS A 14 -6.77 14.46 -10.61
C LYS A 14 -7.17 14.07 -9.19
N TYR A 15 -6.94 12.82 -8.80
CA TYR A 15 -7.58 12.25 -7.61
C TYR A 15 -6.58 11.65 -6.62
N GLY A 16 -5.68 10.81 -7.09
CA GLY A 16 -4.78 10.04 -6.24
C GLY A 16 -4.40 8.68 -6.83
N ILE A 17 -3.84 7.82 -5.99
CA ILE A 17 -3.41 6.46 -6.37
C ILE A 17 -4.24 5.42 -5.61
N GLY A 18 -4.87 4.52 -6.35
CA GLY A 18 -5.50 3.32 -5.79
C GLY A 18 -4.48 2.19 -5.70
N TYR A 19 -4.56 1.35 -4.68
CA TYR A 19 -3.65 0.22 -4.49
C TYR A 19 -4.33 -0.97 -3.82
N ALA A 20 -3.85 -2.18 -4.12
CA ALA A 20 -4.18 -3.41 -3.42
C ALA A 20 -2.93 -3.93 -2.70
N LEU A 21 -3.08 -4.27 -1.43
CA LEU A 21 -2.03 -4.84 -0.59
C LEU A 21 -2.06 -6.37 -0.63
N SER A 22 -0.94 -7.00 -0.26
CA SER A 22 -0.79 -8.46 -0.22
C SER A 22 -1.65 -9.17 0.82
N ASN A 23 -2.33 -8.44 1.69
CA ASN A 23 -3.33 -8.91 2.65
C ASN A 23 -4.77 -8.59 2.19
N ASN A 24 -4.98 -8.39 0.89
CA ASN A 24 -6.26 -8.12 0.24
C ASN A 24 -6.95 -6.82 0.66
N MET A 25 -6.23 -5.94 1.39
CA MET A 25 -6.74 -4.61 1.66
C MET A 25 -6.60 -3.75 0.42
N ILE A 26 -7.68 -3.04 0.08
CA ILE A 26 -7.74 -2.07 -1.01
C ILE A 26 -7.73 -0.69 -0.41
N GLY A 27 -6.85 0.17 -0.88
CA GLY A 27 -6.73 1.54 -0.43
C GLY A 27 -6.63 2.55 -1.55
N VAL A 28 -6.91 3.80 -1.20
CA VAL A 28 -6.68 4.97 -2.04
C VAL A 28 -5.92 6.00 -1.22
N TYR A 29 -4.84 6.52 -1.78
CA TYR A 29 -4.14 7.71 -1.29
C TYR A 29 -4.56 8.88 -2.15
N PHE A 30 -5.33 9.81 -1.59
CA PHE A 30 -5.81 11.00 -2.29
C PHE A 30 -4.73 12.09 -2.36
N ASN A 31 -4.85 12.98 -3.34
CA ASN A 31 -3.90 14.08 -3.54
C ASN A 31 -3.81 15.05 -2.34
N ASP A 32 -4.89 15.19 -1.57
CA ASP A 32 -4.91 15.96 -0.31
C ASP A 32 -4.24 15.22 0.87
N SER A 33 -3.55 14.11 0.59
CA SER A 33 -2.86 13.25 1.57
C SER A 33 -3.76 12.48 2.54
N THR A 34 -5.08 12.57 2.39
CA THR A 34 -6.03 11.68 3.08
C THR A 34 -6.06 10.31 2.41
N LYS A 35 -6.54 9.30 3.13
CA LYS A 35 -6.56 7.92 2.63
C LYS A 35 -7.88 7.25 2.98
N MET A 36 -8.27 6.30 2.14
CA MET A 36 -9.33 5.35 2.44
C MET A 36 -8.78 3.94 2.29
N LEU A 37 -9.26 3.02 3.11
CA LEU A 37 -8.84 1.63 3.11
C LEU A 37 -10.02 0.72 3.46
N THR A 38 -10.21 -0.38 2.75
CA THR A 38 -11.17 -1.42 3.11
C THR A 38 -10.62 -2.80 2.80
N TYR A 39 -11.26 -3.80 3.39
CA TYR A 39 -11.08 -5.21 3.07
C TYR A 39 -12.43 -5.92 2.88
N CYS A 40 -13.54 -5.19 2.96
CA CYS A 40 -14.89 -5.73 2.89
C CYS A 40 -15.84 -4.78 2.13
N GLU A 41 -17.10 -5.18 2.00
CA GLU A 41 -18.14 -4.38 1.33
C GLU A 41 -18.92 -3.46 2.28
N ASN A 42 -18.76 -3.63 3.60
CA ASN A 42 -19.63 -2.96 4.58
C ASN A 42 -19.10 -1.61 5.05
N PHE A 43 -17.79 -1.50 5.27
CA PHE A 43 -17.18 -0.32 5.86
C PHE A 43 -15.81 0.01 5.26
N PHE A 44 -15.30 1.20 5.56
CA PHE A 44 -13.96 1.65 5.23
C PHE A 44 -13.35 2.43 6.38
N TYR A 45 -12.02 2.44 6.42
CA TYR A 45 -11.24 3.33 7.28
C TYR A 45 -10.88 4.58 6.49
N TYR A 46 -11.16 5.74 7.06
CA TYR A 46 -10.69 7.04 6.60
C TYR A 46 -9.52 7.48 7.46
N ILE A 47 -8.39 7.82 6.83
CA ILE A 47 -7.18 8.27 7.52
C ILE A 47 -6.87 9.69 7.08
N GLU A 48 -6.75 10.59 8.04
CA GLU A 48 -6.35 11.99 7.84
C GLU A 48 -5.22 12.37 8.78
N ARG A 49 -4.51 13.46 8.47
CA ARG A 49 -3.38 13.91 9.26
C ARG A 49 -3.79 15.08 10.15
N VAL A 50 -3.76 14.87 11.46
CA VAL A 50 -4.05 15.89 12.49
C VAL A 50 -2.81 16.04 13.35
N GLU A 51 -2.32 17.27 13.54
CA GLU A 51 -1.15 17.56 14.39
C GLU A 51 0.09 16.67 14.12
N ARG A 52 0.31 16.32 12.85
CA ARG A 52 1.40 15.45 12.35
C ARG A 52 1.22 13.95 12.62
N GLU A 53 0.15 13.54 13.27
CA GLU A 53 -0.23 12.15 13.46
C GLU A 53 -1.31 11.72 12.47
N ASP A 54 -1.34 10.43 12.14
CA ASP A 54 -2.37 9.86 11.26
C ASP A 54 -3.52 9.38 12.15
N VAL A 55 -4.68 10.02 12.04
CA VAL A 55 -5.91 9.66 12.78
C VAL A 55 -6.76 8.75 11.92
N VAL A 56 -7.14 7.59 12.45
CA VAL A 56 -7.97 6.59 11.77
C VAL A 56 -9.41 6.72 12.27
N LYS A 57 -10.37 6.79 11.34
CA LYS A 57 -11.81 6.81 11.61
C LYS A 57 -12.47 5.70 10.80
N LYS A 58 -13.42 4.98 11.40
CA LYS A 58 -14.20 3.94 10.72
C LYS A 58 -15.57 4.50 10.32
N TYR A 59 -15.98 4.26 9.07
CA TYR A 59 -17.30 4.62 8.56
C TYR A 59 -17.89 3.47 7.75
N TYR A 60 -19.22 3.39 7.68
CA TYR A 60 -19.90 2.40 6.85
C TYR A 60 -20.16 2.97 5.45
N PHE A 61 -20.16 2.16 4.40
CA PHE A 61 -20.53 2.63 3.06
C PHE A 61 -21.99 3.09 2.96
N LYS A 62 -22.81 2.72 3.94
CA LYS A 62 -24.20 3.17 4.08
C LYS A 62 -24.37 4.38 5.01
N ASP A 63 -23.35 4.70 5.81
CA ASP A 63 -23.41 5.75 6.83
C ASP A 63 -22.05 6.42 7.03
N TYR A 64 -21.93 7.64 6.50
CA TYR A 64 -20.71 8.46 6.51
C TYR A 64 -21.05 9.95 6.34
N PRO A 65 -20.18 10.87 6.80
CA PRO A 65 -20.39 12.32 6.64
C PRO A 65 -20.50 12.75 5.17
N ILE A 66 -21.43 13.66 4.85
CA ILE A 66 -21.76 14.08 3.48
C ILE A 66 -20.54 14.64 2.71
N GLU A 67 -19.57 15.21 3.43
CA GLU A 67 -18.32 15.76 2.90
C GLU A 67 -17.46 14.68 2.23
N LEU A 68 -17.57 13.42 2.68
CA LEU A 68 -16.82 12.29 2.11
C LEU A 68 -17.46 11.71 0.85
N LYS A 69 -18.68 12.12 0.47
CA LYS A 69 -19.45 11.53 -0.66
C LYS A 69 -18.65 11.43 -1.96
N LYS A 70 -17.92 12.48 -2.34
CA LYS A 70 -17.07 12.48 -3.54
C LYS A 70 -15.93 11.47 -3.43
N LYS A 71 -15.26 11.41 -2.27
CA LYS A 71 -14.15 10.47 -2.02
C LYS A 71 -14.64 9.03 -1.97
N VAL A 72 -15.78 8.76 -1.35
CA VAL A 72 -16.40 7.41 -1.32
C VAL A 72 -16.76 6.95 -2.73
N SER A 73 -17.33 7.82 -3.56
CA SER A 73 -17.63 7.51 -4.96
C SER A 73 -16.35 7.16 -5.76
N LEU A 74 -15.29 7.97 -5.63
CA LEU A 74 -13.99 7.68 -6.25
C LEU A 74 -13.36 6.39 -5.70
N PHE A 75 -13.47 6.16 -4.39
CA PHE A 75 -12.96 4.96 -3.75
C PHE A 75 -13.62 3.70 -4.33
N ASN A 76 -14.95 3.70 -4.47
CA ASN A 76 -15.67 2.59 -5.10
C ASN A 76 -15.25 2.38 -6.57
N HIS A 77 -14.97 3.45 -7.29
CA HIS A 77 -14.43 3.37 -8.65
C HIS A 77 -13.06 2.68 -8.66
N PHE A 78 -12.08 3.14 -7.85
CA PHE A 78 -10.78 2.47 -7.73
C PHE A 78 -10.90 1.02 -7.29
N LYS A 79 -11.77 0.76 -6.30
CA LYS A 79 -12.02 -0.58 -5.75
C LYS A 79 -12.48 -1.53 -6.85
N GLY A 80 -13.42 -1.12 -7.70
CA GLY A 80 -13.89 -1.94 -8.83
C GLY A 80 -12.79 -2.34 -9.82
N TYR A 81 -11.79 -1.49 -10.07
CA TYR A 81 -10.65 -1.86 -10.94
C TYR A 81 -9.58 -2.70 -10.24
N LEU A 82 -9.43 -2.52 -8.92
CA LEU A 82 -8.41 -3.20 -8.14
C LEU A 82 -8.84 -4.61 -7.75
N GLN A 83 -10.13 -4.81 -7.46
CA GLN A 83 -10.72 -6.14 -7.26
C GLN A 83 -10.51 -6.99 -8.52
N THR A 84 -9.80 -8.09 -8.38
CA THR A 84 -9.67 -9.14 -9.39
C THR A 84 -10.69 -10.24 -9.10
N GLU A 85 -11.28 -10.81 -10.15
CA GLU A 85 -12.16 -11.97 -10.00
C GLU A 85 -11.39 -13.12 -9.35
N GLY A 86 -11.83 -13.55 -8.16
CA GLY A 86 -11.24 -14.68 -7.42
C GLY A 86 -10.52 -14.34 -6.11
N GLU A 87 -10.13 -13.07 -5.86
CA GLU A 87 -9.45 -12.67 -4.61
C GLU A 87 -10.42 -12.41 -3.43
N ASN A 88 -11.73 -12.40 -3.68
CA ASN A 88 -12.79 -12.16 -2.69
C ASN A 88 -13.14 -13.37 -1.79
N LYS A 89 -12.24 -14.35 -1.60
CA LYS A 89 -12.52 -15.53 -0.75
C LYS A 89 -11.83 -15.54 0.62
N LEU A 90 -11.40 -14.38 1.12
CA LEU A 90 -11.09 -14.23 2.54
C LEU A 90 -12.17 -13.37 3.19
N THR A 91 -13.19 -14.03 3.72
CA THR A 91 -14.26 -13.44 4.52
C THR A 91 -13.71 -13.08 5.90
N LEU A 92 -12.74 -12.16 5.96
CA LEU A 92 -12.34 -11.54 7.21
C LEU A 92 -13.59 -10.87 7.78
N LYS A 93 -14.03 -11.33 8.95
CA LYS A 93 -15.20 -10.79 9.63
C LYS A 93 -14.85 -9.44 10.25
N GLU A 94 -15.88 -8.66 10.49
CA GLU A 94 -15.76 -7.44 11.27
C GLU A 94 -15.32 -7.81 12.70
N GLY A 95 -14.12 -7.35 13.10
CA GLY A 95 -13.47 -7.71 14.37
C GLY A 95 -12.16 -8.49 14.23
N ASP A 96 -11.88 -9.08 13.07
CA ASP A 96 -10.64 -9.86 12.85
C ASP A 96 -9.39 -8.97 12.74
N ILE A 97 -9.56 -7.68 12.47
CA ILE A 97 -8.47 -6.72 12.29
C ILE A 97 -8.46 -5.74 13.45
N ASP A 98 -7.38 -5.78 14.23
CA ASP A 98 -7.02 -4.72 15.17
C ASP A 98 -6.68 -3.44 14.38
N GLU A 99 -7.47 -2.38 14.58
CA GLU A 99 -7.29 -1.09 13.90
C GLU A 99 -5.88 -0.52 14.13
N LYS A 100 -5.24 -0.82 15.27
CA LYS A 100 -3.87 -0.41 15.56
C LYS A 100 -2.83 -1.12 14.68
N LYS A 101 -3.19 -2.22 14.06
CA LYS A 101 -2.34 -3.01 13.15
C LYS A 101 -2.64 -2.76 11.67
N LEU A 102 -3.49 -1.78 11.35
CA LEU A 102 -3.78 -1.42 9.96
C LEU A 102 -2.50 -0.98 9.25
N ILE A 103 -2.27 -1.59 8.09
CA ILE A 103 -1.18 -1.22 7.19
C ILE A 103 -1.76 -0.51 5.97
N TYR A 104 -1.23 0.65 5.66
CA TYR A 104 -1.65 1.47 4.53
C TYR A 104 -0.46 2.20 3.91
N VAL A 105 -0.63 2.64 2.66
CA VAL A 105 0.34 3.50 1.99
C VAL A 105 0.35 4.86 2.68
N ARG A 106 1.44 5.16 3.37
CA ARG A 106 1.65 6.42 4.08
C ARG A 106 2.11 7.53 3.16
N ARG A 107 2.93 7.21 2.16
CA ARG A 107 3.35 8.08 1.07
C ARG A 107 3.67 7.23 -0.16
N TRP A 108 3.61 7.84 -1.32
CA TRP A 108 4.05 7.22 -2.55
C TRP A 108 4.77 8.25 -3.43
N PHE A 109 5.57 7.76 -4.35
CA PHE A 109 6.28 8.57 -5.34
C PHE A 109 6.44 7.77 -6.63
N ARG A 110 6.36 8.45 -7.78
CA ARG A 110 6.61 7.84 -9.08
C ARG A 110 7.63 8.68 -9.84
N SER A 111 8.59 7.98 -10.44
CA SER A 111 9.55 8.53 -11.38
C SER A 111 9.48 7.79 -12.72
N LYS A 112 10.35 8.16 -13.66
CA LYS A 112 10.52 7.44 -14.93
C LYS A 112 11.12 6.03 -14.77
N HIS A 113 11.72 5.71 -13.62
CA HIS A 113 12.44 4.45 -13.39
C HIS A 113 11.76 3.51 -12.39
N ALA A 114 10.99 4.06 -11.47
CA ALA A 114 10.40 3.28 -10.38
C ALA A 114 9.18 3.97 -9.76
N VAL A 115 8.36 3.16 -9.12
CA VAL A 115 7.31 3.56 -8.18
C VAL A 115 7.74 3.16 -6.77
N ILE A 116 7.61 4.07 -5.83
CA ILE A 116 8.01 3.88 -4.44
C ILE A 116 6.76 4.00 -3.56
N PHE A 117 6.54 3.00 -2.72
CA PHE A 117 5.49 2.99 -1.71
C PHE A 117 6.13 2.94 -0.33
N ARG A 118 5.85 3.96 0.49
CA ARG A 118 6.17 3.94 1.92
C ARG A 118 4.92 3.57 2.68
N LEU A 119 4.96 2.46 3.41
CA LEU A 119 3.88 2.01 4.27
C LEU A 119 4.00 2.66 5.67
N ASN A 120 2.91 2.69 6.44
CA ASN A 120 2.89 3.26 7.79
C ASN A 120 3.69 2.45 8.82
N ASN A 121 3.92 1.16 8.56
CA ASN A 121 4.73 0.24 9.37
C ASN A 121 6.25 0.36 9.15
N LYS A 122 6.72 1.48 8.55
CA LYS A 122 8.13 1.75 8.22
C LYS A 122 8.73 0.86 7.13
N SER A 123 7.91 0.08 6.41
CA SER A 123 8.34 -0.57 5.18
C SER A 123 8.38 0.42 4.01
N VAL A 124 9.39 0.26 3.15
CA VAL A 124 9.51 0.95 1.86
C VAL A 124 9.63 -0.12 0.78
N GLN A 125 8.71 -0.08 -0.18
CA GLN A 125 8.76 -0.91 -1.37
C GLN A 125 9.11 -0.04 -2.57
N VAL A 126 10.10 -0.46 -3.36
CA VAL A 126 10.49 0.14 -4.63
C VAL A 126 10.18 -0.88 -5.71
N ILE A 127 9.40 -0.49 -6.70
CA ILE A 127 9.03 -1.32 -7.84
C ILE A 127 9.59 -0.66 -9.08
N PHE A 128 10.56 -1.32 -9.70
CA PHE A 128 11.28 -0.80 -10.85
C PHE A 128 10.56 -1.13 -12.16
N ILE A 129 10.83 -0.36 -13.21
CA ILE A 129 10.22 -0.54 -14.53
C ILE A 129 10.56 -1.89 -15.17
N ASP A 130 11.71 -2.48 -14.82
CA ASP A 130 12.13 -3.81 -15.26
C ASP A 130 11.53 -4.95 -14.42
N GLN A 131 10.49 -4.64 -13.63
CA GLN A 131 9.72 -5.57 -12.80
C GLN A 131 10.48 -6.17 -11.62
N SER A 132 11.73 -5.75 -11.39
CA SER A 132 12.42 -6.01 -10.13
C SER A 132 11.80 -5.18 -9.00
N GLU A 133 11.86 -5.72 -7.79
CA GLU A 133 11.24 -5.12 -6.60
C GLU A 133 12.21 -5.19 -5.44
N LEU A 134 12.17 -4.16 -4.60
CA LEU A 134 13.00 -4.06 -3.41
C LEU A 134 12.10 -3.65 -2.25
N LEU A 135 12.18 -4.40 -1.16
CA LEU A 135 11.39 -4.17 0.04
C LEU A 135 12.33 -4.04 1.23
N ILE A 136 12.39 -2.85 1.80
CA ILE A 136 13.17 -2.53 2.99
C ILE A 136 12.22 -2.37 4.16
N ASN A 137 12.56 -2.95 5.30
CA ASN A 137 11.95 -2.60 6.59
C ASN A 137 12.99 -1.90 7.47
N SER A 138 12.77 -0.61 7.76
CA SER A 138 13.74 0.19 8.53
C SER A 138 13.86 -0.25 10.00
N ILE A 139 12.88 -0.96 10.56
CA ILE A 139 12.92 -1.45 11.95
C ILE A 139 13.76 -2.72 12.02
N THR A 140 13.45 -3.71 11.19
CA THR A 140 14.19 -4.98 11.20
C THR A 140 15.57 -4.85 10.56
N LYS A 141 15.80 -3.79 9.78
CA LYS A 141 17.01 -3.61 8.97
C LYS A 141 17.27 -4.76 7.99
N HIS A 142 16.19 -5.37 7.49
CA HIS A 142 16.25 -6.40 6.45
C HIS A 142 15.76 -5.84 5.13
N LEU A 143 16.36 -6.34 4.06
CA LEU A 143 16.03 -6.04 2.66
C LEU A 143 15.68 -7.34 1.95
N LEU A 144 14.54 -7.32 1.26
CA LEU A 144 14.13 -8.38 0.34
C LEU A 144 14.21 -7.83 -1.09
N TYR A 145 15.09 -8.40 -1.90
CA TYR A 145 15.17 -8.13 -3.33
C TYR A 145 14.44 -9.23 -4.09
N THR A 146 13.61 -8.84 -5.04
CA THR A 146 12.97 -9.73 -6.00
C THR A 146 13.43 -9.32 -7.39
N ASN A 147 14.11 -10.21 -8.11
CA ASN A 147 14.62 -9.88 -9.44
C ASN A 147 13.51 -9.94 -10.50
N LYS A 148 13.85 -9.63 -11.75
CA LYS A 148 12.94 -9.68 -12.92
C LYS A 148 12.36 -11.08 -13.19
N HIS A 149 13.00 -12.14 -12.68
CA HIS A 149 12.55 -13.53 -12.79
C HIS A 149 11.70 -13.99 -11.58
N LYS A 150 11.36 -13.05 -10.68
CA LYS A 150 10.60 -13.29 -9.44
C LYS A 150 11.31 -14.18 -8.41
N GLU A 151 12.61 -14.35 -8.56
CA GLU A 151 13.47 -14.99 -7.56
C GLU A 151 13.75 -13.99 -6.43
N LYS A 152 13.75 -14.49 -5.20
CA LYS A 152 13.87 -13.68 -3.99
C LYS A 152 15.21 -13.90 -3.31
N SER A 153 15.82 -12.82 -2.85
CA SER A 153 17.03 -12.85 -2.04
C SER A 153 16.87 -11.89 -0.87
N GLU A 154 17.20 -12.35 0.32
CA GLU A 154 17.08 -11.57 1.57
C GLU A 154 18.47 -11.25 2.11
N TYR A 155 18.64 -10.02 2.58
CA TYR A 155 19.90 -9.47 3.06
C TYR A 155 19.68 -8.65 4.31
N ALA A 156 20.59 -8.70 5.26
CA ALA A 156 20.69 -7.65 6.28
C ALA A 156 21.22 -6.37 5.60
N LEU A 157 20.66 -5.21 5.96
CA LEU A 157 21.05 -3.93 5.34
C LEU A 157 22.55 -3.64 5.46
N ALA A 158 23.20 -4.12 6.53
CA ALA A 158 24.62 -3.94 6.76
C ALA A 158 25.50 -4.67 5.71
N ASP A 159 25.01 -5.76 5.15
CA ASP A 159 25.81 -6.68 4.34
C ASP A 159 25.62 -6.45 2.82
N ILE A 160 24.71 -5.54 2.44
CA ILE A 160 24.36 -5.29 1.03
C ILE A 160 25.56 -4.85 0.20
N MET A 161 26.39 -3.94 0.74
CA MET A 161 27.58 -3.42 0.07
C MET A 161 28.65 -4.50 -0.12
N GLN A 162 28.58 -5.59 0.64
CA GLN A 162 29.48 -6.73 0.55
C GLN A 162 28.89 -7.88 -0.28
N SER A 163 27.66 -7.75 -0.77
CA SER A 163 27.00 -8.81 -1.53
C SER A 163 27.54 -8.93 -2.96
N ASP A 164 27.64 -10.15 -3.48
CA ASP A 164 28.04 -10.38 -4.88
C ASP A 164 26.95 -10.00 -5.90
N ASN A 165 25.78 -9.58 -5.40
CA ASN A 165 24.63 -9.22 -6.24
C ASN A 165 24.81 -7.82 -6.83
N ARG A 166 25.56 -7.74 -7.94
CA ARG A 166 25.85 -6.50 -8.67
C ARG A 166 24.61 -5.76 -9.19
N GLU A 167 23.49 -6.45 -9.41
CA GLU A 167 22.24 -5.80 -9.79
C GLU A 167 21.61 -5.05 -8.62
N LEU A 168 21.61 -5.65 -7.42
CA LEU A 168 21.14 -5.02 -6.19
C LEU A 168 21.98 -3.80 -5.82
N ILE A 169 23.31 -3.88 -5.88
CA ILE A 169 24.21 -2.76 -5.55
C ILE A 169 23.96 -1.51 -6.41
N LYS A 170 23.47 -1.69 -7.64
CA LYS A 170 23.17 -0.60 -8.58
C LYS A 170 21.82 0.10 -8.31
N ARG A 171 20.99 -0.42 -7.40
CA ARG A 171 19.66 0.12 -7.09
C ARG A 171 19.69 1.06 -5.89
#